data_AF-A0A845QHF4-F1
#
_entry.id   AF-A0A845QHF4-F1
#
_cell.length_a   1.000
_cell.length_b   1.000
_cell.length_c   1.000
_cell.angle_alpha   90.00
_cell.angle_beta   90.00
_cell.angle_gamma   90.00
#
_symmetry.space_group_name_H-M   'P 1'
#
loop_
_entity.id
_entity.type
_entity.pdbx_description
1 polymer ?
#
loop_
_entity_poly.entity_id
_entity_poly.type
_entity_poly.pdbx_seq_one_letter_code
_entity_poly.pdbx_strand_id
1 'polypeptide(L)' 'MKEQKKYEVIKKLKETNGNKKRAAVELGCTVRHVNRMLKGYETQGKEFFS' A
#
# COMPACT_ATOMS: atom_id res chain seq x y z
N MET A 1 7.51 -10.57 -2.70
CA MET A 1 7.63 -9.46 -1.72
C MET A 1 7.02 -9.91 -0.41
N LYS A 2 7.66 -9.63 0.73
CA LYS A 2 7.04 -9.89 2.03
C LYS A 2 5.78 -9.03 2.16
N GLU A 3 4.68 -9.67 2.50
CA GLU A 3 3.36 -9.08 2.73
C GLU A 3 3.39 -7.94 3.75
N GLN A 4 4.18 -8.10 4.82
CA GLN A 4 4.50 -7.05 5.78
C GLN A 4 5.01 -5.76 5.13
N LYS A 5 5.90 -5.86 4.13
CA LYS A 5 6.43 -4.67 3.44
C LYS A 5 5.35 -3.92 2.67
N LYS A 6 4.42 -4.64 2.02
CA LYS A 6 3.28 -4.01 1.33
C LYS A 6 2.39 -3.28 2.34
N TYR A 7 2.06 -3.93 3.45
CA TYR A 7 1.26 -3.34 4.51
C TYR A 7 1.90 -2.07 5.09
N GLU A 8 3.19 -2.12 5.46
CA GLU A 8 3.91 -0.98 6.05
C GLU A 8 3.96 0.22 5.10
N VAL A 9 4.26 -0.01 3.82
CA VAL A 9 4.32 1.07 2.82
C VAL A 9 2.95 1.70 2.62
N ILE A 10 1.88 0.90 2.56
CA ILE A 10 0.51 1.41 2.35
C ILE A 10 -0.02 2.11 3.60
N LYS A 11 0.24 1.55 4.79
CA LYS A 11 -0.09 2.16 6.08
C LYS A 11 0.58 3.53 6.20
N LYS A 12 1.90 3.60 5.98
CA LYS A 12 2.65 4.85 6.00
C LYS A 12 2.11 5.84 4.98
N LEU A 13 1.82 5.38 3.76
CA LEU A 13 1.27 6.24 2.72
C LEU A 13 -0.09 6.83 3.10
N LYS A 14 -0.96 6.06 3.77
CA LYS A 14 -2.25 6.55 4.27
C LYS A 14 -2.09 7.53 5.43
N GLU A 15 -1.21 7.24 6.39
CA GLU A 15 -0.96 8.08 7.57
C GLU A 15 -0.32 9.42 7.20
N THR A 16 0.67 9.42 6.31
CA THR A 16 1.38 10.65 5.92
C THR A 16 0.75 11.35 4.71
N ASN A 17 -0.37 10.84 4.17
CA ASN A 17 -0.95 11.24 2.89
C ASN A 17 0.12 11.38 1.78
N GLY A 18 1.01 10.39 1.70
CA GLY A 18 2.24 10.45 0.91
C GLY A 18 2.03 10.28 -0.60
N ASN A 19 3.12 10.42 -1.37
CA ASN A 19 3.07 10.31 -2.83
C ASN A 19 2.91 8.84 -3.31
N LYS A 20 1.77 8.55 -3.94
CA LYS A 20 1.42 7.23 -4.51
C LYS A 20 2.41 6.72 -5.56
N LYS A 21 3.03 7.62 -6.33
CA LYS A 21 4.06 7.23 -7.33
C LYS A 21 5.33 6.71 -6.67
N ARG A 22 5.73 7.30 -5.54
CA ARG A 22 6.91 6.84 -4.78
C ARG A 22 6.67 5.45 -4.19
N ALA A 23 5.51 5.23 -3.58
CA ALA A 23 5.15 3.90 -3.08
C ALA A 23 5.06 2.85 -4.20
N ALA A 24 4.58 3.23 -5.39
CA ALA A 24 4.54 2.35 -6.55
C ALA A 24 5.96 1.91 -6.97
N VAL A 25 6.91 2.85 -7.01
CA VAL A 25 8.33 2.56 -7.29
C VAL A 25 8.95 1.67 -6.20
N GLU A 26 8.72 1.98 -4.92
CA GLU A 26 9.25 1.22 -3.79
C GLU A 26 8.70 -0.23 -3.72
N LEU A 27 7.43 -0.40 -4.10
CA LEU A 27 6.75 -1.69 -4.20
C LEU A 27 6.92 -2.35 -5.56
N GLY A 28 7.66 -1.76 -6.50
CA GLY A 28 7.88 -2.30 -7.85
C GLY A 28 6.57 -2.62 -8.58
N CYS A 29 5.52 -1.83 -8.36
CA CYS A 29 4.18 -2.06 -8.91
C CYS A 29 3.63 -0.79 -9.55
N THR A 30 2.44 -0.88 -10.13
CA THR A 30 1.78 0.28 -10.74
C THR A 30 1.01 1.09 -9.72
N VAL A 31 0.75 2.37 -10.01
CA VAL A 31 -0.10 3.23 -9.16
C VAL A 31 -1.50 2.63 -8.97
N ARG A 32 -2.01 1.89 -9.96
CA ARG A 32 -3.28 1.15 -9.84
C ARG A 32 -3.23 0.10 -8.73
N HIS A 33 -2.11 -0.63 -8.60
CA HIS A 33 -1.92 -1.59 -7.52
C HIS A 33 -1.89 -0.89 -6.16
N VAL A 34 -1.19 0.24 -6.04
CA VAL A 34 -1.18 1.04 -4.81
C VAL A 34 -2.60 1.52 -4.44
N ASN A 35 -3.38 2.00 -5.41
CA ASN A 35 -4.77 2.41 -5.17
C ASN A 35 -5.65 1.23 -4.72
N ARG A 36 -5.48 0.05 -5.31
CA ARG A 36 -6.21 -1.16 -4.90
C ARG A 36 -5.81 -1.60 -3.49
N MET A 37 -4.53 -1.55 -3.16
CA MET A 37 -4.02 -1.84 -1.81
C MET A 37 -4.50 -0.83 -0.77
N LEU A 38 -4.56 0.46 -1.11
CA LEU A 38 -5.15 1.50 -0.26
C LEU A 38 -6.62 1.22 0.03
N LYS A 39 -7.40 0.90 -1.00
CA LYS A 39 -8.82 0.55 -0.83
C LYS A 39 -8.97 -0.71 0.03
N GLY A 40 -8.15 -1.73 -0.22
CA GLY A 40 -8.11 -2.96 0.59
C GLY A 40 -7.78 -2.67 2.06
N TYR A 41 -6.79 -1.82 2.31
CA TYR A 41 -6.42 -1.35 3.64
C TYR A 41 -7.57 -0.59 4.33
N GLU A 42 -8.30 0.25 3.62
CA GLU A 42 -9.46 0.97 4.18
C GLU A 42 -10.63 0.04 4.53
N THR A 43 -10.83 -1.05 3.76
CA THR A 43 -11.96 -1.97 3.97
C THR A 43 -11.67 -3.13 4.93
N GLN A 44 -10.45 -3.67 4.88
CA GLN A 44 -10.05 -4.92 5.55
C GLN A 44 -8.81 -4.73 6.44
N GLY A 45 -8.19 -3.54 6.43
CA GLY A 45 -7.01 -3.27 7.23
C GLY A 45 -5.82 -4.16 6.88
N LYS A 46 -5.25 -4.80 7.90
CA LYS A 46 -4.08 -5.68 7.76
C LYS A 46 -4.43 -7.00 7.06
N GLU A 47 -5.66 -7.47 7.16
CA GLU A 47 -6.11 -8.77 6.60
C GLU A 47 -6.07 -8.80 5.07
N PHE A 48 -6.08 -7.63 4.43
CA PHE A 48 -5.90 -7.54 2.97
C PHE A 48 -4.50 -7.97 2.52
N PHE A 49 -3.51 -7.93 3.43
CA PHE A 49 -2.11 -8.21 3.14
C PHE A 49 -1.63 -9.50 3.79
N SER A 50 -2.52 -10.35 4.31
CA SER A 50 -2.21 -11.70 4.82
C SER A 50 -2.33 -12.79 3.79
#